data_AF-A0A3P3U6B1-F1
#
_entry.id   AF-A0A3P3U6B1-F1
#
_cell.length_a   1.000
_cell.length_b   1.000
_cell.length_c   1.000
_cell.angle_alpha   90.00
_cell.angle_beta   90.00
_cell.angle_gamma   90.00
#
_symmetry.space_group_name_H-M   'P 1'
#
loop_
_entity.id
_entity.type
_entity.pdbx_description
1 polymer ?
#
loop_
_entity_poly.entity_id
_entity_poly.type
_entity_poly.pdbx_seq_one_letter_code
_entity_poly.pdbx_strand_id
1 'polypeptide(L)'
;MRLSDLADETWILREEGSGTKQAADNFFEMYEFTPKAIMEFGSTQVIKESVEAGLGISLLSRWTIAKELAGGYIGMIHVEGLPFKRSFSIVTRSAYLTKALEKFIETLKEYLK
;
A
#
# COMPACT_ATOMS: atom_id res chain seq x y z
N MET A 1 -5.01 15.63 -11.48
CA MET A 1 -5.64 15.71 -10.15
C MET A 1 -4.54 16.04 -9.16
N ARG A 2 -4.79 16.96 -8.23
CA ARG A 2 -3.85 17.31 -7.17
C ARG A 2 -4.12 16.44 -5.96
N LEU A 3 -3.10 16.21 -5.12
CA LEU A 3 -3.25 15.47 -3.86
C LEU A 3 -4.32 16.06 -2.95
N SER A 4 -4.45 17.40 -2.93
CA SER A 4 -5.50 18.10 -2.17
C SER A 4 -6.91 17.66 -2.53
N ASP A 5 -7.14 17.23 -3.78
CA ASP A 5 -8.46 16.81 -4.26
C ASP A 5 -8.87 15.48 -3.60
N LEU A 6 -7.92 14.69 -3.07
CA LEU A 6 -8.18 13.43 -2.37
C LEU A 6 -8.54 13.59 -0.89
N ALA A 7 -8.34 14.78 -0.31
CA ALA A 7 -8.65 15.01 1.11
C ALA A 7 -10.16 14.91 1.39
N ASP A 8 -10.98 15.21 0.38
CA ASP A 8 -12.44 15.20 0.46
C ASP A 8 -13.05 13.81 0.21
N GLU A 9 -12.25 12.85 -0.22
CA GLU A 9 -12.70 11.48 -0.46
C GLU A 9 -12.81 10.67 0.83
N THR A 10 -13.63 9.62 0.79
CA THR A 10 -13.67 8.62 1.87
C THR A 10 -12.50 7.65 1.71
N TRP A 11 -11.61 7.62 2.69
CA TRP A 11 -10.44 6.74 2.69
C TRP A 11 -10.73 5.42 3.39
N ILE A 12 -10.57 4.32 2.68
CA ILE A 12 -10.76 2.96 3.17
C ILE A 12 -9.39 2.36 3.48
N LEU A 13 -9.06 2.26 4.76
CA LEU A 13 -7.73 1.90 5.24
C LEU A 13 -7.75 0.59 6.02
N ARG A 14 -6.55 0.05 6.21
CA ARG A 14 -6.35 -1.06 7.15
C ARG A 14 -6.43 -0.55 8.58
N GLU A 15 -6.75 -1.46 9.49
CA GLU A 15 -6.77 -1.22 10.93
C GLU A 15 -5.42 -0.73 11.47
N GLU A 16 -5.50 0.00 12.58
CA GLU A 16 -4.36 0.49 13.35
C GLU A 16 -3.37 -0.64 13.69
N GLY A 17 -2.08 -0.33 13.63
CA GLY A 17 -0.99 -1.30 13.84
C GLY A 17 -0.66 -2.17 12.63
N SER A 18 -1.39 -2.07 11.51
CA SER A 18 -1.00 -2.75 10.27
C SER A 18 0.09 -1.98 9.50
N GLY A 19 1.00 -2.69 8.85
CA GLY A 19 2.05 -2.08 8.03
C GLY A 19 1.54 -1.38 6.75
N THR A 20 0.26 -1.58 6.39
CA THR A 20 -0.40 -0.84 5.30
C THR A 20 -0.98 0.48 5.83
N LYS A 21 -1.59 0.48 7.02
CA LYS A 21 -2.05 1.71 7.70
C LYS A 21 -0.89 2.68 7.90
N GLN A 22 0.24 2.21 8.44
CA GLN A 22 1.44 3.03 8.58
C GLN A 22 1.93 3.61 7.24
N ALA A 23 1.78 2.89 6.13
CA ALA A 23 2.15 3.41 4.81
C ALA A 23 1.20 4.51 4.33
N ALA A 24 -0.10 4.42 4.65
CA ALA A 24 -1.07 5.48 4.39
C ALA A 24 -0.79 6.70 5.26
N ASP A 25 -0.48 6.52 6.55
CA ASP A 25 -0.16 7.62 7.46
C ASP A 25 1.09 8.38 7.00
N ASN A 26 2.16 7.66 6.66
CA ASN A 26 3.38 8.27 6.10
C ASN A 26 3.10 9.01 4.78
N PHE A 27 2.17 8.50 3.98
CA PHE A 27 1.75 9.15 2.74
C PHE A 27 1.01 10.46 3.04
N PHE A 28 0.06 10.46 3.98
CA PHE A 28 -0.65 11.67 4.39
C PHE A 28 0.28 12.73 4.99
N GLU A 29 1.24 12.31 5.82
CA GLU A 29 2.24 13.19 6.41
C GLU A 29 3.15 13.81 5.35
N MET A 30 3.68 12.99 4.43
CA MET A 30 4.59 13.44 3.37
C MET A 30 3.97 14.48 2.44
N TYR A 31 2.66 14.39 2.19
CA TYR A 31 1.93 15.29 1.30
C TYR A 31 1.05 16.29 2.04
N GLU A 32 1.23 16.41 3.36
CA GLU A 32 0.64 17.44 4.22
C GLU A 32 -0.89 17.57 4.08
N PHE A 33 -1.61 16.45 4.05
CA PHE A 33 -3.07 16.47 4.04
C PHE A 33 -3.68 15.46 5.01
N THR A 34 -4.93 15.71 5.40
CA THR A 34 -5.69 14.82 6.29
C THR A 34 -7.02 14.44 5.62
N PRO A 35 -7.30 13.14 5.46
CA PRO A 35 -8.61 12.67 5.01
C PRO A 35 -9.77 13.20 5.87
N LYS A 36 -10.85 13.68 5.25
CA LYS A 36 -12.07 14.10 5.97
C LYS A 36 -12.89 12.92 6.50
N ALA A 37 -12.82 11.77 5.84
CA ALA A 37 -13.55 10.57 6.24
C ALA A 37 -12.66 9.33 6.10
N ILE A 38 -12.67 8.47 7.12
CA ILE A 38 -11.90 7.22 7.16
C ILE A 38 -12.82 6.06 7.56
N MET A 39 -12.73 4.97 6.81
CA MET A 39 -13.26 3.65 7.16
C MET A 39 -12.08 2.70 7.40
N GLU A 40 -12.14 1.90 8.46
CA GLU A 40 -11.06 0.97 8.80
C GLU A 40 -11.55 -0.48 8.75
N PHE A 41 -10.76 -1.34 8.12
CA PHE A 41 -11.07 -2.77 8.01
C PHE A 41 -9.86 -3.65 8.30
N GLY A 42 -10.12 -4.77 8.96
CA GLY A 42 -9.13 -5.80 9.33
C GLY A 42 -8.51 -6.59 8.17
N SER A 43 -9.00 -6.42 6.93
CA SER A 43 -8.67 -7.29 5.80
C SER A 43 -8.54 -6.50 4.50
N THR A 44 -7.44 -6.73 3.80
CA THR A 44 -7.23 -6.18 2.45
C THR A 44 -8.33 -6.63 1.48
N GLN A 45 -8.92 -7.82 1.66
CA GLN A 45 -10.02 -8.29 0.81
C GLN A 45 -11.26 -7.42 0.97
N VAL A 46 -11.64 -7.10 2.22
CA VAL A 46 -12.79 -6.24 2.53
C VAL A 46 -12.57 -4.83 2.00
N ILE A 47 -11.33 -4.31 2.07
CA ILE A 47 -10.99 -3.01 1.48
C ILE A 47 -11.23 -3.04 -0.04
N LYS A 48 -10.73 -4.05 -0.75
CA LYS A 48 -10.91 -4.15 -2.21
C LYS A 48 -12.39 -4.21 -2.59
N GLU A 49 -13.17 -5.04 -1.90
CA GLU A 49 -14.63 -5.17 -2.13
C GLU A 49 -15.36 -3.85 -1.86
N SER A 50 -14.94 -3.10 -0.83
CA SER A 50 -15.53 -1.80 -0.50
C SER A 50 -15.19 -0.72 -1.53
N VAL A 51 -13.96 -0.72 -2.06
CA VAL A 51 -13.54 0.16 -3.16
C VAL A 51 -14.29 -0.19 -4.44
N GLU A 52 -14.39 -1.47 -4.78
CA GLU A 52 -15.15 -1.96 -5.94
C GLU A 52 -16.65 -1.59 -5.85
N ALA A 53 -17.22 -1.64 -4.65
CA ALA A 53 -18.59 -1.21 -4.37
C ALA A 53 -18.78 0.34 -4.40
N GLY A 54 -17.71 1.12 -4.60
CA GLY A 54 -17.78 2.57 -4.71
C GLY A 54 -17.90 3.30 -3.37
N LEU A 55 -17.52 2.67 -2.26
CA LEU A 55 -17.61 3.29 -0.93
C LEU A 55 -16.50 4.34 -0.67
N GLY A 56 -15.46 4.39 -1.50
CA GLY A 56 -14.34 5.30 -1.34
C GLY A 56 -13.06 4.83 -2.05
N ILE A 57 -11.94 5.40 -1.64
CA ILE A 57 -10.60 5.17 -2.23
C ILE A 57 -9.65 4.55 -1.20
N SER A 58 -8.54 3.96 -1.64
CA SER A 58 -7.55 3.36 -0.74
C SER A 58 -6.12 3.50 -1.26
N LEU A 59 -5.14 3.45 -0.35
CA LEU A 59 -3.73 3.29 -0.68
C LEU A 59 -3.34 1.82 -0.50
N LEU A 60 -3.25 1.08 -1.62
CA LEU A 60 -2.88 -0.32 -1.63
C LEU A 60 -1.65 -0.58 -2.51
N SER A 61 -0.90 -1.63 -2.18
CA SER A 61 0.17 -2.11 -3.05
C SER A 61 -0.43 -2.63 -4.37
N ARG A 62 0.14 -2.21 -5.50
CA ARG A 62 -0.26 -2.69 -6.84
C ARG A 62 -0.25 -4.22 -6.94
N TRP A 63 0.65 -4.88 -6.20
CA TRP A 63 0.75 -6.34 -6.13
C TRP A 63 -0.50 -7.01 -5.54
N THR A 64 -1.25 -6.29 -4.69
CA THR A 64 -2.45 -6.80 -4.02
C THR A 64 -3.73 -6.63 -4.83
N ILE A 65 -3.71 -5.75 -5.84
CA ILE A 65 -4.87 -5.39 -6.69
C ILE A 65 -4.67 -5.78 -8.16
N ALA A 66 -3.65 -6.59 -8.48
CA ALA A 66 -3.29 -6.89 -9.86
C ALA A 66 -4.42 -7.56 -10.65
N LYS A 67 -5.23 -8.40 -9.99
CA LYS A 67 -6.37 -9.08 -10.62
C LYS A 67 -7.52 -8.11 -10.88
N GLU A 68 -7.80 -7.25 -9.91
CA GLU A 68 -8.86 -6.25 -9.94
C GLU A 68 -8.57 -5.19 -11.01
N LEU A 69 -7.31 -4.80 -11.16
CA LEU A 69 -6.84 -3.93 -12.25
C LEU A 69 -7.01 -4.60 -13.63
N ALA A 70 -6.62 -5.87 -13.76
CA ALA A 70 -6.75 -6.60 -15.01
C ALA A 70 -8.22 -6.83 -15.41
N GLY A 71 -9.10 -7.01 -14.43
CA GLY A 71 -10.54 -7.17 -14.63
C GLY A 71 -11.32 -5.87 -14.80
N GLY A 72 -10.71 -4.72 -14.53
CA GLY A 72 -11.37 -3.41 -14.59
C GLY A 72 -12.33 -3.12 -13.43
N TYR A 73 -12.29 -3.92 -12.36
CA TYR A 73 -13.13 -3.75 -11.17
C TYR A 73 -12.67 -2.59 -10.29
N ILE A 74 -11.35 -2.33 -10.27
CA ILE A 74 -10.74 -1.23 -9.54
C ILE A 74 -9.86 -0.44 -10.51
N GLY A 75 -9.95 0.90 -10.44
CA GLY A 75 -9.10 1.81 -11.21
C GLY A 75 -7.93 2.35 -10.38
N MET A 76 -6.87 2.80 -11.05
CA MET A 76 -5.80 3.59 -10.41
C MET A 76 -6.07 5.08 -10.58
N ILE A 77 -6.06 5.80 -9.46
CA ILE A 77 -6.12 7.25 -9.45
C ILE A 77 -4.71 7.80 -9.75
N HIS A 78 -4.60 8.60 -10.79
CA HIS A 78 -3.34 9.24 -11.18
C HIS A 78 -3.27 10.64 -10.56
N VAL A 79 -2.29 10.82 -9.69
CA VAL A 79 -2.07 12.07 -8.96
C VAL A 79 -0.65 12.55 -9.23
N GLU A 80 -0.49 13.86 -9.36
CA GLU A 80 0.83 14.46 -9.51
C GLU A 80 1.71 14.13 -8.28
N GLY A 81 2.97 13.76 -8.53
CA GLY A 81 3.92 13.38 -7.48
C GLY A 81 3.85 11.91 -7.05
N LEU A 82 2.99 11.09 -7.67
CA LEU A 82 2.92 9.63 -7.46
C LEU A 82 3.55 8.84 -8.62
N PRO A 83 4.00 7.57 -8.40
CA PRO A 83 3.66 6.66 -7.28
C PRO A 83 4.42 6.91 -5.98
N PHE A 84 3.75 6.66 -4.85
CA PHE A 84 4.38 6.50 -3.55
C PHE A 84 5.17 5.18 -3.53
N LYS A 85 6.49 5.27 -3.51
CA LYS A 85 7.38 4.09 -3.53
C LYS A 85 7.86 3.77 -2.12
N ARG A 86 7.77 2.49 -1.76
CA ARG A 86 8.32 1.92 -0.53
C ARG A 86 9.23 0.75 -0.89
N SER A 87 10.34 0.63 -0.16
CA SER A 87 11.26 -0.49 -0.31
C SER A 87 10.95 -1.59 0.71
N PHE A 88 11.18 -2.84 0.32
CA PHE A 88 11.23 -3.95 1.28
C PHE A 88 12.56 -3.93 2.03
N SER A 89 12.54 -4.34 3.29
CA SER A 89 13.73 -4.51 4.13
C SER A 89 13.88 -5.97 4.54
N ILE A 90 15.13 -6.44 4.60
CA ILE A 90 15.46 -7.76 5.15
C ILE A 90 15.94 -7.54 6.58
N VAL A 91 15.26 -8.15 7.54
CA VAL A 91 15.59 -8.04 8.97
C VAL A 91 16.05 -9.40 9.47
N THR A 92 17.25 -9.48 10.03
CA THR A 92 17.80 -10.70 10.62
C THR A 92 18.00 -10.53 12.12
N ARG A 93 17.85 -11.62 12.89
CA ARG A 93 18.07 -11.61 14.35
C ARG A 93 19.56 -11.63 14.74
N SER A 94 20.42 -12.04 13.81
CA SER A 94 21.86 -12.18 14.02
C SER A 94 22.62 -11.73 12.77
N ALA A 95 23.86 -11.28 12.97
CA ALA A 95 24.80 -11.00 11.90
C ALA A 95 25.35 -12.28 11.25
N TYR A 96 25.24 -13.44 11.92
CA TYR A 96 25.63 -14.72 11.34
C TYR A 96 24.57 -15.20 10.34
N LEU A 97 24.98 -15.38 9.08
CA LEU A 97 24.15 -15.91 8.01
C LEU A 97 24.64 -17.32 7.65
N THR A 98 23.73 -18.29 7.64
CA THR A 98 24.05 -19.61 7.07
C THR A 98 24.18 -19.50 5.56
N LYS A 99 24.92 -20.41 4.91
CA LYS A 99 25.04 -20.42 3.44
C LYS A 99 23.69 -20.47 2.72
N ALA A 100 22.71 -21.16 3.30
CA ALA A 100 21.35 -21.20 2.75
C ALA A 100 20.66 -19.83 2.84
N LEU A 101 20.81 -19.12 3.96
CA LEU A 101 20.26 -17.78 4.12
C LEU A 101 20.96 -16.75 3.22
N GLU A 102 22.28 -16.81 3.10
CA GLU A 102 23.04 -15.98 2.15
C GLU A 102 22.52 -16.18 0.73
N LYS A 103 22.39 -17.44 0.29
CA LYS A 103 21.89 -17.74 -1.06
C LYS A 103 20.46 -17.26 -1.27
N PHE A 104 19.61 -17.43 -0.26
CA PHE A 104 18.23 -16.93 -0.31
C PHE A 104 18.16 -15.40 -0.43
N ILE A 105 18.97 -14.66 0.34
CA ILE A 105 19.06 -13.20 0.27
C ILE A 105 19.55 -12.74 -1.10
N GLU A 106 20.55 -13.41 -1.68
CA GLU A 106 21.04 -13.14 -3.03
C GLU A 106 19.92 -13.31 -4.07
N THR A 107 19.23 -14.46 -4.06
CA THR A 107 18.12 -14.72 -4.97
C THR A 107 16.99 -13.70 -4.82
N LEU A 108 16.65 -13.28 -3.59
CA LEU A 108 15.67 -12.23 -3.37
C LEU A 108 16.09 -10.88 -3.98
N LYS A 109 17.36 -10.51 -3.84
CA LYS A 109 17.88 -9.25 -4.42
C LYS A 109 17.89 -9.27 -5.95
N GLU A 110 18.09 -10.43 -6.56
CA GLU A 110 17.99 -10.59 -8.02
C GLU A 110 16.55 -10.51 -8.50
N TYR A 111 15.60 -11.10 -7.77
CA TYR A 111 14.18 -11.09 -8.12
C TYR A 111 13.50 -9.73 -7.93
N LEU A 112 13.98 -8.91 -6.99
CA LEU A 112 13.44 -7.59 -6.67
C LEU A 112 14.07 -6.43 -7.48
N LYS A 113 15.05 -6.71 -8.35
CA LYS A 113 15.56 -5.75 -9.33
C LYS A 113 14.55 -5.55 -10.46
#